data_AF-A0A7Y5CXF5-F1
#
_entry.id   AF-A0A7Y5CXF5-F1
#
_cell.length_a   1.000
_cell.length_b   1.000
_cell.length_c   1.000
_cell.angle_alpha   90.00
_cell.angle_beta   90.00
_cell.angle_gamma   90.00
#
_symmetry.space_group_name_H-M   'P 1'
#
loop_
_entity.id
_entity.type
_entity.pdbx_description
1 polymer ?
#
loop_
_entity_poly.entity_id
_entity_poly.type
_entity_poly.pdbx_seq_one_letter_code
_entity_poly.pdbx_strand_id
1 'polypeptide(L)'
;MHIGDLNWKRINPDIFGSMIQAVADDEERGALGMHYTSVPNILKVLNPLFLDDLRAQLEAAGDNKAKLLNLRKRIAAIRVFDPACGSGNFLVIAYIKLREIEAEIIRRRKDDDKKTWIKLTNFYGIEIKSFPAEIARLALLIAEFQCNVRFIGQIEARLDVLPLHDTGRIVNGNALRLDWLEVCPPPKSGEAIEHDLAGPIGKLALENEAEAETFICGNPPYLGSQWRNSSQQADMDLVFSKETKSYKDLDYVAAWYLKAAHYCERGDSEFALVATKTICQGIQVAMLWPLIFARALSISFCTSTVHMGNLAKAKTLALLASLLGVRRTSKKQAHLYEKRPIKSRNEHRAVFN
;
A
#
# COMPACT_ATOMS: atom_id res chain seq x y z
N MET A 1 11.56 33.07 8.64
CA MET A 1 10.22 32.62 8.23
C MET A 1 9.70 31.72 9.34
N HIS A 2 8.67 32.13 10.07
CA HIS A 2 8.13 31.31 11.15
C HIS A 2 7.17 30.27 10.58
N ILE A 3 7.29 29.03 11.04
CA ILE A 3 6.51 27.90 10.53
C ILE A 3 4.99 28.06 10.72
N GLY A 4 4.59 28.82 11.76
CA GLY A 4 3.19 29.11 12.08
C GLY A 4 2.49 30.06 11.10
N ASP A 5 3.24 30.79 10.29
CA ASP A 5 2.70 31.74 9.31
C ASP A 5 2.39 31.09 7.96
N LEU A 6 2.77 29.82 7.77
CA LEU A 6 2.55 29.08 6.53
C LEU A 6 1.13 28.50 6.46
N ASN A 7 0.61 28.34 5.24
CA ASN A 7 -0.73 27.78 5.03
C ASN A 7 -0.71 26.24 5.02
N TRP A 8 -0.99 25.65 6.19
CA TRP A 8 -1.09 24.21 6.39
C TRP A 8 -2.43 23.59 5.92
N LYS A 9 -3.33 24.35 5.28
CA LYS A 9 -4.63 23.80 4.81
C LYS A 9 -4.45 22.77 3.68
N ARG A 10 -3.37 22.85 2.90
CA ARG A 10 -3.10 21.99 1.74
C ARG A 10 -1.82 21.17 1.90
N ILE A 11 -1.66 20.51 3.05
CA ILE A 11 -0.52 19.60 3.25
C ILE A 11 -0.63 18.43 2.27
N ASN A 12 0.40 18.27 1.44
CA ASN A 12 0.60 17.11 0.57
C ASN A 12 1.47 16.08 1.32
N PRO A 13 1.22 14.77 1.19
CA PRO A 13 2.13 13.69 1.62
C PRO A 13 3.63 13.92 1.33
N ASP A 14 3.97 14.60 0.23
CA ASP A 14 5.36 14.95 -0.10
C ASP A 14 6.03 15.82 0.99
N ILE A 15 5.27 16.63 1.73
CA ILE A 15 5.77 17.48 2.83
C ILE A 15 6.24 16.60 3.99
N PHE A 16 5.47 15.59 4.40
CA PHE A 16 5.89 14.67 5.46
C PHE A 16 7.13 13.85 5.06
N GLY A 17 7.20 13.42 3.80
CA GLY A 17 8.38 12.78 3.23
C GLY A 17 9.63 13.66 3.32
N SER A 18 9.53 14.92 2.89
CA SER A 18 10.63 15.88 2.95
C SER A 18 11.05 16.25 4.38
N MET A 19 10.10 16.33 5.31
CA MET A 19 10.35 16.64 6.72
C MET A 19 11.14 15.52 7.39
N ILE A 20 10.77 14.24 7.19
CA ILE A 20 11.53 13.11 7.74
C ILE A 20 12.94 13.08 7.17
N GLN A 21 13.08 13.28 5.86
CA GLN A 21 14.40 13.32 5.25
C GLN A 21 15.25 14.41 5.89
N ALA A 22 14.72 15.62 6.07
CA ALA A 22 15.43 16.75 6.67
C ALA A 22 15.95 16.49 8.09
N VAL A 23 15.27 15.64 8.86
CA VAL A 23 15.62 15.32 10.27
C VAL A 23 16.63 14.16 10.36
N ALA A 24 16.76 13.34 9.32
CA ALA A 24 17.73 12.24 9.28
C ALA A 24 19.11 12.70 8.85
N ASP A 25 20.15 12.22 9.55
CA ASP A 25 21.56 12.46 9.21
C ASP A 25 21.93 11.84 7.86
N ASP A 26 22.92 12.41 7.17
CA ASP A 26 23.30 11.98 5.81
C ASP A 26 23.78 10.50 5.75
N GLU A 27 24.39 9.99 6.82
CA GLU A 27 24.72 8.56 6.97
C GLU A 27 23.47 7.68 7.15
N GLU A 28 22.46 8.16 7.90
CA GLU A 28 21.20 7.45 8.09
C GLU A 28 20.38 7.39 6.80
N ARG A 29 20.40 8.46 5.99
CA ARG A 29 19.71 8.52 4.69
C ARG A 29 20.20 7.45 3.72
N GLY A 30 21.52 7.23 3.66
CA GLY A 30 22.16 6.24 2.80
C GLY A 30 22.02 4.79 3.31
N ALA A 31 22.18 4.58 4.63
CA ALA A 31 22.17 3.25 5.22
C ALA A 31 20.77 2.61 5.29
N LEU A 32 19.72 3.42 5.40
CA LEU A 32 18.33 2.96 5.54
C LEU A 32 17.53 3.05 4.22
N GLY A 33 18.11 3.60 3.16
CA GLY A 33 17.39 3.85 1.91
C GLY A 33 16.18 4.76 2.11
N MET A 34 16.27 5.75 3.01
CA MET A 34 15.20 6.68 3.39
C MET A 34 14.86 7.68 2.27
N HIS A 35 14.44 7.16 1.14
CA HIS A 35 13.89 7.92 0.04
C HIS A 35 12.37 7.81 0.09
N TYR A 36 11.68 8.92 0.38
CA TYR A 36 10.22 8.90 0.31
C TYR A 36 9.78 8.58 -1.12
N THR A 37 8.69 7.83 -1.25
CA THR A 37 8.14 7.49 -2.56
C THR A 37 7.20 8.61 -3.00
N SER A 38 7.45 9.20 -4.17
CA SER A 38 6.59 10.27 -4.69
C SER A 38 5.22 9.75 -5.11
N VAL A 39 4.20 10.62 -5.06
CA VAL A 39 2.82 10.28 -5.42
C VAL A 39 2.69 9.59 -6.79
N PRO A 40 3.36 10.05 -7.87
CA PRO A 40 3.28 9.38 -9.17
C PRO A 40 3.79 7.94 -9.17
N ASN A 41 4.74 7.61 -8.29
CA ASN A 41 5.29 6.26 -8.20
C ASN A 41 4.46 5.38 -7.29
N ILE A 42 3.90 5.91 -6.20
CA ILE A 42 2.89 5.22 -5.39
C ILE A 42 1.71 4.79 -6.27
N LEU A 43 1.22 5.70 -7.12
CA LEU A 43 0.10 5.40 -8.01
C LEU A 43 0.45 4.33 -9.07
N LYS A 44 1.71 4.16 -9.46
CA LYS A 44 2.10 3.04 -10.34
C LYS A 44 1.96 1.69 -9.66
N VAL A 45 1.97 1.64 -8.33
CA VAL A 45 1.71 0.44 -7.54
C VAL A 45 0.21 0.26 -7.32
N LEU A 46 -0.44 1.28 -6.74
CA LEU A 46 -1.83 1.16 -6.28
C LEU A 46 -2.84 1.04 -7.43
N ASN A 47 -2.56 1.66 -8.59
CA ASN A 47 -3.44 1.59 -9.76
C ASN A 47 -3.65 0.16 -10.24
N PRO A 48 -2.61 -0.56 -10.72
CA PRO A 48 -2.77 -1.94 -11.17
C PRO A 48 -3.05 -2.93 -10.03
N LEU A 49 -2.69 -2.60 -8.78
CA LEU A 49 -2.96 -3.47 -7.63
C LEU A 49 -4.46 -3.57 -7.31
N PHE A 50 -5.17 -2.44 -7.20
CA PHE A 50 -6.61 -2.46 -6.92
C PHE A 50 -7.41 -1.26 -7.42
N LEU A 51 -6.82 -0.06 -7.54
CA LEU A 51 -7.61 1.14 -7.86
C LEU A 51 -8.18 1.11 -9.28
N ASP A 52 -7.49 0.50 -10.26
CA ASP A 52 -7.98 0.42 -11.63
C ASP A 52 -9.18 -0.54 -11.74
N ASP A 53 -9.17 -1.66 -11.01
CA ASP A 53 -10.31 -2.57 -10.91
C ASP A 53 -11.52 -1.88 -10.26
N LEU A 54 -11.31 -1.14 -9.17
CA LEU A 54 -12.38 -0.38 -8.51
C LEU A 54 -12.98 0.70 -9.42
N ARG A 55 -12.13 1.43 -10.17
CA ARG A 55 -12.60 2.44 -11.13
C ARG A 55 -13.35 1.78 -12.29
N ALA A 56 -12.87 0.65 -12.80
CA ALA A 56 -13.57 -0.09 -13.85
C ALA A 56 -14.96 -0.56 -13.37
N GLN A 57 -15.06 -1.05 -12.12
CA GLN A 57 -16.35 -1.42 -11.52
C GLN A 57 -17.28 -0.22 -11.29
N LEU A 58 -16.73 0.93 -10.90
CA LEU A 58 -17.48 2.18 -10.78
C LEU A 58 -18.09 2.61 -12.12
N GLU A 59 -17.28 2.58 -13.18
CA GLU A 59 -17.74 2.91 -14.53
C GLU A 59 -18.77 1.90 -15.04
N ALA A 60 -18.53 0.60 -14.85
CA ALA A 60 -19.47 -0.46 -15.23
C ALA A 60 -20.78 -0.43 -14.42
N ALA A 61 -20.78 0.14 -13.22
CA ALA A 61 -21.98 0.34 -12.43
C ALA A 61 -22.89 1.43 -13.01
N GLY A 62 -22.33 2.42 -13.72
CA GLY A 62 -23.08 3.57 -14.23
C GLY A 62 -23.86 4.27 -13.10
N ASP A 63 -25.16 4.41 -13.29
CA ASP A 63 -26.10 4.96 -12.28
C ASP A 63 -26.90 3.87 -11.54
N ASN A 64 -26.52 2.59 -11.68
CA ASN A 64 -27.21 1.49 -11.01
C ASN A 64 -26.94 1.53 -9.50
N LYS A 65 -27.93 1.99 -8.73
CA LYS A 65 -27.85 2.15 -7.27
C LYS A 65 -27.40 0.87 -6.55
N ALA A 66 -27.89 -0.31 -6.94
CA ALA A 66 -27.55 -1.56 -6.29
C ALA A 66 -26.07 -1.93 -6.53
N LYS A 67 -25.58 -1.82 -7.77
CA LYS A 67 -24.16 -2.06 -8.08
C LYS A 67 -23.24 -1.08 -7.35
N LEU A 68 -23.63 0.20 -7.31
CA LEU A 68 -22.90 1.24 -6.59
C LEU A 68 -22.85 0.97 -5.07
N LEU A 69 -23.95 0.49 -4.48
CA LEU A 69 -23.99 0.11 -3.06
C LEU A 69 -23.03 -1.05 -2.76
N ASN A 70 -23.03 -2.08 -3.61
CA ASN A 70 -22.13 -3.22 -3.47
C ASN A 70 -20.66 -2.80 -3.59
N LEU A 71 -20.35 -1.89 -4.52
CA LEU A 71 -19.01 -1.32 -4.64
C LEU A 71 -18.62 -0.52 -3.39
N ARG A 72 -19.53 0.29 -2.82
CA ARG A 72 -19.28 1.02 -1.56
C ARG A 72 -18.99 0.08 -0.41
N LYS A 73 -19.78 -1.01 -0.27
CA LYS A 73 -19.55 -2.06 0.73
C LYS A 73 -18.17 -2.71 0.58
N ARG A 74 -17.80 -3.09 -0.65
CA ARG A 74 -16.48 -3.65 -0.96
C ARG A 74 -15.35 -2.70 -0.57
N ILE A 75 -15.40 -1.45 -1.02
CA ILE A 75 -14.37 -0.44 -0.74
C ILE A 75 -14.21 -0.18 0.77
N ALA A 76 -15.32 -0.17 1.52
CA ALA A 76 -15.31 -0.03 2.96
C ALA A 76 -14.65 -1.21 3.69
N ALA A 77 -14.61 -2.39 3.06
CA ALA A 77 -13.99 -3.60 3.60
C ALA A 77 -12.53 -3.80 3.17
N ILE A 78 -12.01 -3.03 2.20
CA ILE A 78 -10.63 -3.13 1.73
C ILE A 78 -9.65 -2.80 2.87
N ARG A 79 -8.61 -3.63 2.98
CA ARG A 79 -7.51 -3.48 3.93
C ARG A 79 -6.22 -3.21 3.16
N VAL A 80 -5.44 -2.23 3.62
CA VAL A 80 -4.16 -1.86 2.98
C VAL A 80 -3.05 -2.03 4.00
N PHE A 81 -2.02 -2.79 3.66
CA PHE A 81 -0.91 -3.10 4.56
C PHE A 81 0.44 -2.70 3.95
N ASP A 82 1.19 -1.85 4.64
CA ASP A 82 2.55 -1.46 4.27
C ASP A 82 3.59 -1.95 5.31
N PRO A 83 4.31 -3.05 5.05
CA PRO A 83 5.27 -3.63 5.99
C PRO A 83 6.63 -2.90 6.04
N ALA A 84 6.75 -1.72 5.42
CA ALA A 84 7.91 -0.83 5.54
C ALA A 84 7.46 0.61 5.31
N CYS A 85 6.52 1.08 6.14
CA CYS A 85 5.67 2.21 5.75
C CYS A 85 6.33 3.58 5.79
N GLY A 86 7.46 3.76 6.49
CA GLY A 86 8.08 5.08 6.67
C GLY A 86 7.07 6.08 7.24
N SER A 87 6.92 7.24 6.58
CA SER A 87 5.89 8.27 6.87
C SER A 87 4.45 7.87 6.54
N GLY A 88 4.20 6.66 6.03
CA GLY A 88 2.86 6.19 5.69
C GLY A 88 2.33 6.70 4.34
N ASN A 89 3.19 7.19 3.44
CA ASN A 89 2.74 7.80 2.18
C ASN A 89 1.88 6.85 1.31
N PHE A 90 2.21 5.55 1.25
CA PHE A 90 1.38 4.57 0.53
C PHE A 90 -0.02 4.46 1.16
N LEU A 91 -0.10 4.35 2.48
CA LEU A 91 -1.36 4.24 3.22
C LEU A 91 -2.22 5.50 3.04
N VAL A 92 -1.61 6.69 3.14
CA VAL A 92 -2.29 7.97 2.95
C VAL A 92 -2.84 8.12 1.54
N ILE A 93 -2.03 7.83 0.51
CA ILE A 93 -2.49 7.94 -0.88
C ILE A 93 -3.56 6.89 -1.19
N ALA A 94 -3.43 5.66 -0.67
CA ALA A 94 -4.47 4.65 -0.80
C ALA A 94 -5.79 5.11 -0.18
N TYR A 95 -5.75 5.66 1.05
CA TYR A 95 -6.92 6.20 1.73
C TYR A 95 -7.59 7.31 0.93
N ILE A 96 -6.83 8.32 0.49
CA ILE A 96 -7.35 9.45 -0.30
C ILE A 96 -8.01 8.95 -1.59
N LYS A 97 -7.39 7.99 -2.29
CA LYS A 97 -7.93 7.47 -3.55
C LYS A 97 -9.19 6.62 -3.36
N LEU A 98 -9.28 5.86 -2.26
CA LEU A 98 -10.50 5.13 -1.91
C LEU A 98 -11.63 6.10 -1.54
N ARG A 99 -11.34 7.17 -0.78
CA ARG A 99 -12.30 8.24 -0.45
C ARG A 99 -12.82 8.96 -1.70
N GLU A 100 -11.97 9.19 -2.69
CA GLU A 100 -12.39 9.79 -3.98
C GLU A 100 -13.37 8.90 -4.74
N ILE A 101 -13.14 7.58 -4.76
CA ILE A 101 -14.05 6.62 -5.39
C ILE A 101 -15.38 6.56 -4.61
N GLU A 102 -15.32 6.50 -3.28
CA GLU A 102 -16.52 6.50 -2.42
C GLU A 102 -17.36 7.76 -2.61
N ALA A 103 -16.73 8.94 -2.66
CA ALA A 103 -17.43 10.21 -2.88
C ALA A 103 -18.17 10.23 -4.23
N GLU A 104 -17.56 9.66 -5.28
CA GLU A 104 -18.19 9.52 -6.58
C GLU A 104 -19.39 8.55 -6.55
N ILE A 105 -19.29 7.46 -5.79
CA ILE A 105 -20.40 6.53 -5.54
C ILE A 105 -21.57 7.26 -4.86
N ILE A 106 -21.31 7.98 -3.76
CA ILE A 106 -22.31 8.76 -3.02
C ILE A 106 -22.99 9.78 -3.94
N ARG A 107 -22.20 10.49 -4.75
CA ARG A 107 -22.69 11.47 -5.72
C ARG A 107 -23.63 10.86 -6.75
N ARG A 108 -23.26 9.72 -7.37
CA ARG A 108 -24.11 9.03 -8.38
C ARG A 108 -25.37 8.46 -7.75
N ARG A 109 -25.29 7.94 -6.52
CA ARG A 109 -26.44 7.40 -5.79
C ARG A 109 -27.40 8.48 -5.29
N LYS A 110 -26.92 9.71 -5.13
CA LYS A 110 -27.61 10.83 -4.46
C LYS A 110 -27.97 10.48 -3.01
N ASP A 111 -27.03 9.85 -2.32
CA ASP A 111 -27.19 9.55 -0.89
C ASP A 111 -27.13 10.86 -0.09
N ASP A 112 -28.05 11.04 0.87
CA ASP A 112 -28.06 12.21 1.76
C ASP A 112 -26.89 12.18 2.74
N ASP A 113 -26.56 10.99 3.25
CA ASP A 113 -25.42 10.76 4.13
C ASP A 113 -24.12 10.65 3.33
N LYS A 114 -23.26 11.66 3.50
CA LYS A 114 -21.96 11.78 2.86
C LYS A 114 -20.81 11.25 3.71
N LYS A 115 -21.09 10.70 4.90
CA LYS A 115 -20.06 10.14 5.77
C LYS A 115 -19.40 8.92 5.13
N THR A 116 -18.11 8.79 5.39
CA THR A 116 -17.32 7.67 4.86
C THR A 116 -17.61 6.39 5.62
N TRP A 117 -17.62 5.27 4.91
CA TRP A 117 -17.64 3.93 5.49
C TRP A 117 -16.23 3.33 5.58
N ILE A 118 -15.22 4.00 5.03
CA ILE A 118 -13.82 3.57 5.05
C ILE A 118 -13.19 3.98 6.38
N LYS A 119 -12.87 2.99 7.21
CA LYS A 119 -12.26 3.21 8.53
C LYS A 119 -10.73 3.27 8.43
N LEU A 120 -10.09 4.18 9.16
CA LEU A 120 -8.61 4.22 9.25
C LEU A 120 -8.02 2.93 9.84
N THR A 121 -8.77 2.18 10.65
CA THR A 121 -8.37 0.88 11.21
C THR A 121 -8.18 -0.23 10.16
N ASN A 122 -8.59 0.01 8.91
CA ASN A 122 -8.29 -0.86 7.76
C ASN A 122 -6.87 -0.65 7.17
N PHE A 123 -6.12 0.34 7.67
CA PHE A 123 -4.77 0.65 7.20
C PHE A 123 -3.76 0.18 8.23
N TYR A 124 -2.81 -0.65 7.79
CA TYR A 124 -1.84 -1.33 8.62
C TYR A 124 -0.43 -0.94 8.17
N GLY A 125 0.49 -0.77 9.11
CA GLY A 125 1.87 -0.41 8.80
C GLY A 125 2.86 -1.03 9.77
N ILE A 126 4.05 -1.37 9.28
CA ILE A 126 5.20 -1.68 10.12
C ILE A 126 6.34 -0.73 9.74
N GLU A 127 6.94 -0.11 10.74
CA GLU A 127 8.08 0.78 10.55
C GLU A 127 9.10 0.60 11.68
N ILE A 128 10.37 0.44 11.34
CA ILE A 128 11.43 0.10 12.30
C ILE A 128 11.79 1.28 13.21
N LYS A 129 11.67 2.53 12.73
CA LYS A 129 11.96 3.74 13.49
C LYS A 129 10.68 4.35 14.09
N SER A 130 10.74 4.71 15.38
CA SER A 130 9.57 5.25 16.08
C SER A 130 9.07 6.57 15.50
N PHE A 131 9.99 7.49 15.16
CA PHE A 131 9.60 8.81 14.64
C PHE A 131 8.81 8.74 13.32
N PRO A 132 9.28 8.08 12.24
CA PRO A 132 8.47 7.89 11.03
C PRO A 132 7.13 7.17 11.30
N ALA A 133 7.10 6.20 12.21
CA ALA A 133 5.86 5.52 12.60
C ALA A 133 4.83 6.49 13.21
N GLU A 134 5.25 7.42 14.08
CA GLU A 134 4.37 8.47 14.60
C GLU A 134 3.89 9.43 13.49
N ILE A 135 4.79 9.81 12.58
CA ILE A 135 4.41 10.64 11.42
C ILE A 135 3.37 9.93 10.56
N ALA A 136 3.47 8.61 10.37
CA ALA A 136 2.47 7.84 9.62
C ALA A 136 1.07 7.88 10.27
N ARG A 137 0.99 7.75 11.60
CA ARG A 137 -0.29 7.86 12.34
C ARG A 137 -0.90 9.24 12.18
N LEU A 138 -0.09 10.29 12.35
CA LEU A 138 -0.54 11.67 12.19
C LEU A 138 -0.95 11.98 10.75
N ALA A 139 -0.20 11.49 9.76
CA ALA A 139 -0.49 11.73 8.35
C ALA A 139 -1.82 11.09 7.92
N LEU A 140 -2.14 9.90 8.42
CA LEU A 140 -3.45 9.25 8.19
C LEU A 140 -4.61 10.06 8.78
N LEU A 141 -4.45 10.54 10.01
CA LEU A 141 -5.45 11.37 10.67
C LEU A 141 -5.69 12.70 9.91
N ILE A 142 -4.60 13.34 9.47
CA ILE A 142 -4.68 14.58 8.66
C ILE A 142 -5.37 14.29 7.33
N ALA A 143 -5.07 13.16 6.68
CA ALA A 143 -5.71 12.77 5.43
C ALA A 143 -7.21 12.51 5.59
N GLU A 144 -7.63 11.84 6.66
CA GLU A 144 -9.04 11.68 7.03
C GLU A 144 -9.72 13.03 7.21
N PHE A 145 -9.13 13.91 8.02
CA PHE A 145 -9.68 15.24 8.25
C PHE A 145 -9.80 16.05 6.95
N GLN A 146 -8.77 16.07 6.10
CA GLN A 146 -8.80 16.77 4.82
C GLN A 146 -9.87 16.21 3.88
N CYS A 147 -10.05 14.88 3.84
CA CYS A 147 -11.11 14.25 3.07
C CYS A 147 -12.50 14.62 3.62
N ASN A 148 -12.67 14.62 4.95
CA ASN A 148 -13.93 15.01 5.57
C ASN A 148 -14.25 16.48 5.27
N VAL A 149 -13.29 17.40 5.42
CA VAL A 149 -13.48 18.81 5.05
C VAL A 149 -13.91 18.93 3.58
N ARG A 150 -13.33 18.13 2.69
CA ARG A 150 -13.66 18.14 1.25
C ARG A 150 -15.06 17.60 0.94
N PHE A 151 -15.52 16.56 1.64
CA PHE A 151 -16.73 15.82 1.24
C PHE A 151 -17.97 16.10 2.12
N ILE A 152 -17.77 16.39 3.41
CA ILE A 152 -18.84 16.67 4.38
C ILE A 152 -18.78 18.09 4.95
N GLY A 153 -17.68 18.82 4.70
CA GLY A 153 -17.52 20.21 5.10
C GLY A 153 -16.84 20.40 6.46
N GLN A 154 -16.40 21.63 6.73
CA GLN A 154 -15.50 21.94 7.86
C GLN A 154 -16.10 21.67 9.24
N ILE A 155 -17.40 21.94 9.42
CA ILE A 155 -18.07 21.80 10.72
C ILE A 155 -18.22 20.33 11.07
N GLU A 156 -18.80 19.52 10.17
CA GLU A 156 -18.98 18.09 10.38
C GLU A 156 -17.64 17.36 10.51
N ALA A 157 -16.64 17.72 9.68
CA ALA A 157 -15.30 17.14 9.78
C ALA A 157 -14.63 17.35 11.14
N ARG A 158 -14.89 18.49 11.81
CA ARG A 158 -14.34 18.77 13.15
C ARG A 158 -15.03 17.94 14.23
N LEU A 159 -16.33 17.70 14.09
CA LEU A 159 -17.09 16.88 15.03
C LEU A 159 -16.71 15.40 14.90
N ASP A 160 -16.42 14.94 13.68
CA ASP A 160 -16.05 13.54 13.44
C ASP A 160 -14.60 13.22 13.86
N VAL A 161 -13.68 14.21 13.90
CA VAL A 161 -12.26 13.97 14.24
C VAL A 161 -11.92 14.22 15.71
N LEU A 162 -12.78 14.94 16.47
CA LEU A 162 -12.52 15.32 17.85
C LEU A 162 -13.56 14.71 18.80
N PRO A 163 -13.16 14.02 19.89
CA PRO A 163 -11.78 13.73 20.30
C PRO A 163 -11.09 12.76 19.32
N LEU A 164 -9.76 12.79 19.29
CA LEU A 164 -8.99 11.91 18.41
C LEU A 164 -9.33 10.44 18.72
N HIS A 165 -9.74 9.70 17.70
CA HIS A 165 -10.02 8.27 17.77
C HIS A 165 -8.81 7.44 17.32
N ASP A 166 -8.90 6.13 17.51
CA ASP A 166 -7.90 5.18 17.04
C ASP A 166 -7.64 5.34 15.54
N THR A 167 -6.37 5.56 15.19
CA THR A 167 -5.92 5.72 13.81
C THR A 167 -5.55 4.35 13.20
N GLY A 168 -4.90 4.36 12.03
CA GLY A 168 -4.39 3.12 11.42
C GLY A 168 -3.49 2.32 12.38
N ARG A 169 -3.42 1.01 12.16
CA ARG A 169 -2.62 0.09 12.97
C ARG A 169 -1.17 0.13 12.53
N ILE A 170 -0.47 1.19 12.92
CA ILE A 170 0.97 1.35 12.68
C ILE A 170 1.74 0.76 13.86
N VAL A 171 2.56 -0.26 13.60
CA VAL A 171 3.40 -0.94 14.60
C VAL A 171 4.84 -0.50 14.42
N ASN A 172 5.48 -0.04 15.49
CA ASN A 172 6.92 0.20 15.48
C ASN A 172 7.67 -1.12 15.72
N GLY A 173 8.45 -1.56 14.73
CA GLY A 173 9.25 -2.78 14.85
C GLY A 173 9.86 -3.26 13.53
N ASN A 174 10.68 -4.31 13.61
CA ASN A 174 11.33 -4.88 12.43
C ASN A 174 10.38 -5.85 11.72
N ALA A 175 9.90 -5.47 10.54
CA ALA A 175 8.96 -6.27 9.75
C ALA A 175 9.49 -7.67 9.38
N LEU A 176 10.81 -7.86 9.26
CA LEU A 176 11.38 -9.17 8.96
C LEU A 176 11.38 -10.11 10.17
N ARG A 177 11.25 -9.58 11.39
CA ARG A 177 11.20 -10.35 12.64
C ARG A 177 9.79 -10.54 13.21
N LEU A 178 8.92 -9.55 13.01
CA LEU A 178 7.53 -9.62 13.49
C LEU A 178 6.69 -10.61 12.68
N ASP A 179 5.72 -11.26 13.30
CA ASP A 179 4.68 -11.99 12.57
C ASP A 179 3.69 -11.00 11.96
N TRP A 180 3.54 -11.04 10.63
CA TRP A 180 2.63 -10.14 9.92
C TRP A 180 1.17 -10.49 10.16
N LEU A 181 0.86 -11.74 10.54
CA LEU A 181 -0.49 -12.18 10.89
C LEU A 181 -0.93 -11.64 12.26
N GLU A 182 -0.01 -11.27 13.14
CA GLU A 182 -0.36 -10.59 14.39
C GLU A 182 -0.65 -9.10 14.14
N VAL A 183 0.13 -8.46 13.26
CA VAL A 183 -0.05 -7.04 12.91
C VAL A 183 -1.29 -6.81 12.06
N CYS A 184 -1.44 -7.61 11.01
CA CYS A 184 -2.55 -7.56 10.07
C CYS A 184 -3.18 -8.95 9.99
N PRO A 185 -4.00 -9.36 10.97
CA PRO A 185 -4.61 -10.70 10.96
C PRO A 185 -5.45 -10.90 9.71
N PRO A 186 -5.55 -12.11 9.14
CA PRO A 186 -6.44 -12.34 8.02
C PRO A 186 -7.88 -11.95 8.41
N PRO A 187 -8.68 -11.47 7.45
CA PRO A 187 -10.05 -11.08 7.76
C PRO A 187 -10.81 -12.29 8.31
N LYS A 188 -11.51 -12.10 9.43
CA LYS A 188 -12.31 -13.15 10.03
C LYS A 188 -13.46 -13.47 9.08
N SER A 189 -13.53 -14.71 8.59
CA SER A 189 -14.70 -15.22 7.89
C SER A 189 -15.87 -15.31 8.86
N GLY A 190 -16.72 -14.29 8.91
CA GLY A 190 -18.12 -14.37 9.36
C GLY A 190 -18.43 -15.08 10.70
N GLU A 191 -17.63 -14.93 11.75
CA GLU A 191 -18.03 -15.35 13.10
C GLU A 191 -18.06 -14.14 14.04
N ALA A 192 -19.12 -13.36 13.92
CA ALA A 192 -19.60 -12.53 15.02
C ALA A 192 -20.54 -13.39 15.89
N ILE A 193 -19.99 -14.13 16.84
CA ILE A 193 -20.79 -14.56 18.00
C ILE A 193 -20.79 -13.38 18.97
N GLU A 194 -21.77 -12.48 18.82
CA GLU A 194 -22.15 -11.61 19.93
C GLU A 194 -22.97 -12.45 20.93
N HIS A 195 -22.42 -12.63 22.13
CA HIS A 195 -23.22 -13.05 23.28
C HIS A 195 -23.97 -11.83 23.81
N ASP A 196 -25.24 -11.69 23.42
CA ASP A 196 -26.19 -10.85 24.16
C ASP A 196 -26.80 -11.66 25.32
N LEU A 197 -27.07 -10.98 26.45
CA LEU A 197 -27.58 -11.54 27.71
C LEU A 197 -29.03 -12.09 27.61
N ALA A 198 -29.62 -12.13 26.42
CA ALA A 198 -31.00 -12.56 26.18
C ALA A 198 -31.15 -13.87 25.36
N GLY A 199 -30.07 -14.59 25.08
CA GLY A 199 -30.13 -15.89 24.37
C GLY A 199 -30.22 -15.76 22.84
N PRO A 200 -30.09 -16.88 22.11
CA PRO A 200 -29.89 -16.87 20.66
C PRO A 200 -31.21 -16.60 19.93
N ILE A 201 -31.47 -15.35 19.58
CA ILE A 201 -32.43 -15.02 18.53
C ILE A 201 -31.72 -15.28 17.21
N GLY A 202 -32.15 -16.33 16.50
CA GLY A 202 -31.69 -16.65 15.16
C GLY A 202 -31.98 -15.50 14.21
N LYS A 203 -31.04 -14.54 14.13
CA LYS A 203 -31.00 -13.57 13.04
C LYS A 203 -30.69 -14.37 11.80
N LEU A 204 -31.61 -14.38 10.82
CA LEU A 204 -31.27 -14.71 9.45
C LEU A 204 -29.95 -13.99 9.13
N ALA A 205 -28.94 -14.74 8.69
CA ALA A 205 -27.67 -14.22 8.23
C ALA A 205 -27.97 -13.10 7.22
N LEU A 206 -27.85 -11.85 7.68
CA LEU A 206 -28.08 -10.67 6.86
C LEU A 206 -26.94 -10.60 5.85
N GLU A 207 -27.22 -11.17 4.68
CA GLU A 207 -26.80 -10.75 3.35
C GLU A 207 -25.47 -9.97 3.25
N ASN A 208 -24.44 -10.68 2.78
CA ASN A 208 -23.22 -10.13 2.17
C ASN A 208 -22.42 -9.17 3.08
N GLU A 209 -21.81 -9.68 4.14
CA GLU A 209 -20.54 -9.10 4.58
C GLU A 209 -19.57 -9.24 3.41
N ALA A 210 -19.13 -8.11 2.83
CA ALA A 210 -18.13 -8.14 1.78
C ALA A 210 -16.89 -8.84 2.31
N GLU A 211 -16.45 -9.90 1.64
CA GLU A 211 -15.19 -10.57 1.96
C GLU A 211 -14.08 -9.51 1.95
N ALA A 212 -13.48 -9.27 3.10
CA ALA A 212 -12.45 -8.25 3.22
C ALA A 212 -11.19 -8.74 2.50
N GLU A 213 -10.79 -8.02 1.46
CA GLU A 213 -9.55 -8.27 0.71
C GLU A 213 -8.39 -7.45 1.29
N THR A 214 -7.19 -8.04 1.32
CA THR A 214 -6.00 -7.36 1.87
C THR A 214 -4.96 -7.11 0.77
N PHE A 215 -4.61 -5.84 0.57
CA PHE A 215 -3.59 -5.41 -0.38
C PHE A 215 -2.31 -5.00 0.34
N ILE A 216 -1.23 -5.71 0.08
CA ILE A 216 0.09 -5.37 0.61
C ILE A 216 0.81 -4.48 -0.40
N CYS A 217 1.22 -3.29 0.01
CA CYS A 217 1.94 -2.36 -0.85
C CYS A 217 2.96 -1.57 -0.05
N GLY A 218 4.04 -1.15 -0.69
CA GLY A 218 5.05 -0.36 0.00
C GLY A 218 6.34 -0.25 -0.77
N ASN A 219 7.29 0.44 -0.15
CA ASN A 219 8.63 0.60 -0.65
C ASN A 219 9.67 0.18 0.41
N PRO A 220 9.96 -1.13 0.53
CA PRO A 220 10.93 -1.61 1.51
C PRO A 220 12.36 -1.20 1.17
N PRO A 221 13.29 -1.23 2.15
CA PRO A 221 14.67 -0.83 1.94
C PRO A 221 15.41 -1.80 1.00
N TYR A 222 16.32 -1.25 0.18
CA TYR A 222 17.17 -2.03 -0.72
C TYR A 222 18.62 -1.95 -0.30
N LEU A 223 19.30 -3.10 -0.26
CA LEU A 223 20.71 -3.16 0.09
C LEU A 223 21.33 -4.45 -0.45
N GLY A 224 22.33 -4.30 -1.32
CA GLY A 224 23.08 -5.44 -1.86
C GLY A 224 23.83 -6.20 -0.77
N SER A 225 24.13 -7.48 -1.03
CA SER A 225 24.70 -8.40 -0.03
C SER A 225 25.99 -7.92 0.63
N GLN A 226 26.84 -7.23 -0.13
CA GLN A 226 28.12 -6.71 0.35
C GLN A 226 28.00 -5.53 1.33
N TRP A 227 26.85 -4.87 1.38
CA TRP A 227 26.65 -3.62 2.13
C TRP A 227 25.78 -3.80 3.38
N ARG A 228 25.23 -4.99 3.61
CA ARG A 228 24.41 -5.28 4.80
C ARG A 228 25.26 -5.32 6.06
N ASN A 229 24.74 -4.74 7.14
CA ASN A 229 25.31 -4.92 8.47
C ASN A 229 24.89 -6.28 9.08
N SER A 230 25.49 -6.63 10.23
CA SER A 230 25.25 -7.91 10.91
C SER A 230 23.79 -8.13 11.31
N SER A 231 23.06 -7.07 11.68
CA SER A 231 21.64 -7.17 12.02
C SER A 231 20.77 -7.48 10.79
N GLN A 232 21.03 -6.80 9.67
CA GLN A 232 20.33 -7.05 8.40
C GLN A 232 20.68 -8.44 7.85
N GLN A 233 21.91 -8.92 8.05
CA GLN A 233 22.28 -10.29 7.70
C GLN A 233 21.51 -11.31 8.55
N ALA A 234 21.38 -11.09 9.85
CA ALA A 234 20.56 -11.93 10.72
C ALA A 234 19.08 -11.93 10.31
N ASP A 235 18.56 -10.80 9.81
CA ASP A 235 17.20 -10.72 9.29
C ASP A 235 17.02 -11.57 8.02
N MET A 236 17.99 -11.54 7.11
CA MET A 236 18.01 -12.43 5.94
C MET A 236 18.07 -13.91 6.34
N ASP A 237 18.91 -14.25 7.33
CA ASP A 237 19.04 -15.61 7.84
C ASP A 237 17.73 -16.09 8.46
N LEU A 238 17.04 -15.23 9.23
CA LEU A 238 15.74 -15.55 9.83
C LEU A 238 14.67 -15.88 8.78
N VAL A 239 14.63 -15.10 7.69
CA VAL A 239 13.61 -15.24 6.63
C VAL A 239 13.92 -16.41 5.70
N PHE A 240 15.18 -16.62 5.31
CA PHE A 240 15.51 -17.55 4.22
C PHE A 240 16.14 -18.88 4.65
N SER A 241 16.77 -18.98 5.82
CA SER A 241 17.57 -20.18 6.18
C SER A 241 16.77 -21.49 6.21
N LYS A 242 15.46 -21.40 6.48
CA LYS A 242 14.52 -22.54 6.46
C LYS A 242 14.04 -22.90 5.05
N GLU A 243 14.17 -21.98 4.11
CA GLU A 243 13.62 -22.06 2.75
C GLU A 243 14.67 -22.48 1.73
N THR A 244 15.91 -22.00 1.87
CA THR A 244 17.01 -22.32 0.95
C THR A 244 18.37 -22.10 1.61
N LYS A 245 19.40 -22.77 1.09
CA LYS A 245 20.81 -22.49 1.42
C LYS A 245 21.42 -21.38 0.54
N SER A 246 20.77 -21.06 -0.58
CA SER A 246 21.25 -20.09 -1.58
C SER A 246 20.43 -18.80 -1.52
N TYR A 247 20.68 -17.99 -0.49
CA TYR A 247 20.03 -16.68 -0.30
C TYR A 247 21.01 -15.54 0.01
N LYS A 248 22.29 -15.84 0.26
CA LYS A 248 23.26 -14.86 0.76
C LYS A 248 23.48 -13.68 -0.20
N ASP A 249 23.37 -13.91 -1.51
CA ASP A 249 23.53 -12.88 -2.55
C ASP A 249 22.23 -12.13 -2.90
N LEU A 250 21.08 -12.49 -2.30
CA LEU A 250 19.84 -11.76 -2.52
C LEU A 250 19.96 -10.33 -2.00
N ASP A 251 19.33 -9.39 -2.69
CA ASP A 251 19.12 -8.03 -2.19
C ASP A 251 18.24 -8.08 -0.93
N TYR A 252 18.46 -7.17 0.01
CA TYR A 252 17.71 -7.10 1.27
C TYR A 252 16.19 -7.02 1.06
N VAL A 253 15.75 -6.34 0.00
CA VAL A 253 14.32 -6.22 -0.35
C VAL A 253 13.65 -7.57 -0.66
N ALA A 254 14.43 -8.59 -1.06
CA ALA A 254 13.91 -9.93 -1.33
C ALA A 254 13.24 -10.57 -0.10
N ALA A 255 13.66 -10.20 1.11
CA ALA A 255 13.07 -10.70 2.35
C ALA A 255 11.60 -10.28 2.49
N TRP A 256 11.25 -9.04 2.11
CA TRP A 256 9.86 -8.58 2.12
C TRP A 256 9.00 -9.32 1.09
N TYR A 257 9.56 -9.68 -0.07
CA TYR A 257 8.85 -10.47 -1.08
C TYR A 257 8.52 -11.87 -0.55
N LEU A 258 9.45 -12.54 0.13
CA LEU A 258 9.18 -13.85 0.71
C LEU A 258 8.18 -13.76 1.88
N LYS A 259 8.30 -12.74 2.74
CA LYS A 259 7.34 -12.50 3.82
C LYS A 259 5.93 -12.20 3.30
N ALA A 260 5.81 -11.40 2.23
CA ALA A 260 4.53 -11.14 1.57
C ALA A 260 3.96 -12.42 0.96
N ALA A 261 4.80 -13.25 0.34
CA ALA A 261 4.40 -14.55 -0.17
C ALA A 261 3.83 -15.44 0.95
N HIS A 262 4.51 -15.53 2.09
CA HIS A 262 4.02 -16.26 3.27
C HIS A 262 2.69 -15.73 3.80
N TYR A 263 2.52 -14.41 3.85
CA TYR A 263 1.26 -13.81 4.28
C TYR A 263 0.11 -14.20 3.34
N CYS A 264 0.34 -14.12 2.03
CA CYS A 264 -0.63 -14.52 1.02
C CYS A 264 -0.99 -16.02 1.08
N GLU A 265 -0.18 -16.87 1.73
CA GLU A 265 -0.53 -18.29 1.95
C GLU A 265 -1.76 -18.47 2.86
N ARG A 266 -2.12 -17.47 3.68
CA ARG A 266 -3.12 -17.57 4.76
C ARG A 266 -4.46 -16.86 4.49
N GLY A 267 -4.64 -16.21 3.36
CA GLY A 267 -5.90 -15.52 3.04
C GLY A 267 -6.00 -15.05 1.60
N ASP A 268 -7.09 -14.34 1.28
CA ASP A 268 -7.24 -13.64 0.01
C ASP A 268 -6.48 -12.31 0.09
N SER A 269 -5.27 -12.31 -0.47
CA SER A 269 -4.37 -11.17 -0.40
C SER A 269 -3.50 -11.09 -1.65
N GLU A 270 -3.30 -9.87 -2.12
CA GLU A 270 -2.40 -9.56 -3.22
C GLU A 270 -1.33 -8.59 -2.74
N PHE A 271 -0.11 -8.67 -3.30
CA PHE A 271 0.95 -7.73 -2.96
C PHE A 271 1.61 -7.10 -4.19
N ALA A 272 2.05 -5.86 -4.04
CA ALA A 272 2.94 -5.19 -4.98
C ALA A 272 3.91 -4.27 -4.23
N LEU A 273 5.20 -4.57 -4.32
CA LEU A 273 6.27 -3.86 -3.61
C LEU A 273 7.23 -3.21 -4.59
N VAL A 274 7.72 -2.01 -4.25
CA VAL A 274 8.84 -1.39 -4.97
C VAL A 274 10.11 -2.17 -4.62
N ALA A 275 10.97 -2.44 -5.61
CA ALA A 275 12.22 -3.17 -5.42
C ALA A 275 13.32 -2.65 -6.33
N THR A 276 14.55 -3.09 -6.15
CA THR A 276 15.63 -2.91 -7.13
C THR A 276 15.43 -3.85 -8.31
N LYS A 277 15.90 -3.50 -9.51
CA LYS A 277 15.79 -4.39 -10.69
C LYS A 277 16.51 -5.73 -10.50
N THR A 278 17.46 -5.79 -9.57
CA THR A 278 18.36 -6.92 -9.34
C THR A 278 17.59 -8.18 -8.95
N ILE A 279 16.49 -8.07 -8.20
CA ILE A 279 15.64 -9.23 -7.87
C ILE A 279 14.98 -9.87 -9.10
N CYS A 280 14.98 -9.18 -10.25
CA CYS A 280 14.47 -9.65 -11.53
C CYS A 280 15.56 -9.86 -12.60
N GLN A 281 16.84 -9.88 -12.20
CA GLN A 281 17.96 -10.07 -13.12
C GLN A 281 19.01 -11.02 -12.54
N GLY A 282 19.68 -11.76 -13.43
CA GLY A 282 20.83 -12.59 -13.07
C GLY A 282 20.51 -13.64 -12.01
N ILE A 283 21.47 -13.87 -11.11
CA ILE A 283 21.41 -14.97 -10.12
C ILE A 283 20.25 -14.83 -9.12
N GLN A 284 19.84 -13.60 -8.78
CA GLN A 284 18.76 -13.39 -7.81
C GLN A 284 17.43 -13.98 -8.30
N VAL A 285 17.23 -14.06 -9.62
CA VAL A 285 16.00 -14.62 -10.18
C VAL A 285 15.87 -16.09 -9.80
N ALA A 286 16.95 -16.85 -9.96
CA ALA A 286 17.01 -18.27 -9.64
C ALA A 286 16.93 -18.53 -8.13
N MET A 287 17.32 -17.56 -7.30
CA MET A 287 17.32 -17.68 -5.84
C MET A 287 15.95 -17.37 -5.22
N LEU A 288 15.23 -16.34 -5.71
CA LEU A 288 14.00 -15.84 -5.10
C LEU A 288 12.72 -16.43 -5.71
N TRP A 289 12.55 -16.35 -7.03
CA TRP A 289 11.25 -16.61 -7.65
C TRP A 289 10.75 -18.05 -7.55
N PRO A 290 11.61 -19.09 -7.60
CA PRO A 290 11.14 -20.46 -7.34
C PRO A 290 10.47 -20.60 -5.98
N LEU A 291 10.96 -19.90 -4.94
CA LEU A 291 10.35 -19.91 -3.60
C LEU A 291 8.97 -19.26 -3.59
N ILE A 292 8.79 -18.16 -4.34
CA ILE A 292 7.50 -17.47 -4.44
C ILE A 292 6.51 -18.33 -5.23
N PHE A 293 6.90 -18.85 -6.40
CA PHE A 293 6.02 -19.62 -7.28
C PHE A 293 5.61 -20.98 -6.69
N ALA A 294 6.45 -21.58 -5.85
CA ALA A 294 6.09 -22.80 -5.10
C ALA A 294 4.84 -22.63 -4.22
N ARG A 295 4.43 -21.39 -3.93
CA ARG A 295 3.29 -21.04 -3.06
C ARG A 295 1.99 -20.78 -3.84
N ALA A 296 1.90 -21.30 -5.07
CA ALA A 296 0.77 -21.09 -5.98
C ALA A 296 0.48 -19.61 -6.29
N LEU A 297 1.52 -18.78 -6.18
CA LEU A 297 1.51 -17.36 -6.48
C LEU A 297 1.97 -17.13 -7.93
N SER A 298 1.40 -16.12 -8.57
CA SER A 298 1.74 -15.74 -9.94
C SER A 298 1.88 -14.24 -10.08
N ILE A 299 2.77 -13.79 -10.96
CA ILE A 299 2.90 -12.38 -11.32
C ILE A 299 1.67 -11.95 -12.14
N SER A 300 0.91 -10.98 -11.64
CA SER A 300 -0.25 -10.37 -12.30
C SER A 300 0.12 -9.14 -13.12
N PHE A 301 1.07 -8.33 -12.66
CA PHE A 301 1.56 -7.19 -13.43
C PHE A 301 3.02 -6.87 -13.14
N CYS A 302 3.68 -6.18 -14.07
CA CYS A 302 5.01 -5.58 -13.87
C CYS A 302 5.02 -4.17 -14.48
N THR A 303 5.72 -3.21 -13.87
CA THR A 303 6.04 -1.94 -14.53
C THR A 303 7.47 -1.90 -15.01
N SER A 304 7.71 -1.19 -16.11
CA SER A 304 9.07 -0.95 -16.61
C SER A 304 9.87 0.02 -15.74
N THR A 305 11.19 -0.02 -15.89
CA THR A 305 12.14 0.86 -15.21
C THR A 305 11.80 2.34 -15.44
N VAL A 306 11.40 3.05 -14.40
CA VAL A 306 11.31 4.52 -14.39
C VAL A 306 12.63 5.06 -13.77
N HIS A 307 13.00 6.31 -14.04
CA HIS A 307 14.00 6.98 -13.21
C HIS A 307 13.33 7.68 -12.02
N MET A 308 13.70 7.32 -10.79
CA MET A 308 13.35 8.09 -9.58
C MET A 308 14.33 9.25 -9.44
N GLY A 309 14.04 10.37 -10.11
CA GLY A 309 14.76 11.61 -9.88
C GLY A 309 14.11 12.38 -8.75
N ASN A 310 14.77 12.50 -7.60
CA ASN A 310 14.44 13.53 -6.62
C ASN A 310 15.66 14.42 -6.37
N LEU A 311 15.38 15.74 -6.31
CA LEU A 311 16.35 16.82 -6.13
C LEU A 311 17.06 16.71 -4.78
N ALA A 312 18.35 16.44 -4.81
CA ALA A 312 19.42 17.10 -4.05
C ALA A 312 20.69 16.26 -4.24
N LYS A 313 21.75 16.90 -4.72
CA LYS A 313 23.11 16.38 -4.95
C LYS A 313 23.49 15.12 -4.14
N ALA A 314 23.23 13.93 -4.69
CA ALA A 314 23.91 12.69 -4.33
C ALA A 314 23.75 11.68 -5.48
N LYS A 315 24.85 10.99 -5.83
CA LYS A 315 24.91 9.94 -6.84
C LYS A 315 24.18 8.67 -6.36
N THR A 316 22.87 8.72 -6.19
CA THR A 316 22.06 7.54 -5.85
C THR A 316 21.15 7.23 -7.02
N LEU A 317 21.62 6.33 -7.89
CA LEU A 317 20.82 5.78 -8.98
C LEU A 317 19.80 4.79 -8.36
N ALA A 318 18.72 5.30 -7.77
CA ALA A 318 17.60 4.50 -7.30
C ALA A 318 16.84 3.96 -8.51
N LEU A 319 17.22 2.76 -8.87
CA LEU A 319 16.78 1.96 -9.99
C LEU A 319 15.35 1.43 -9.79
N LEU A 320 14.46 1.60 -10.77
CA LEU A 320 13.09 1.12 -10.65
C LEU A 320 12.92 -0.39 -10.79
N ALA A 321 12.42 -0.98 -9.72
CA ALA A 321 11.13 -1.62 -9.53
C ALA A 321 10.45 -2.21 -10.76
N SER A 322 10.71 -3.50 -10.96
CA SER A 322 9.69 -4.42 -11.41
C SER A 322 8.58 -4.44 -10.35
N LEU A 323 7.54 -3.61 -10.52
CA LEU A 323 6.38 -3.63 -9.63
C LEU A 323 5.58 -4.90 -9.89
N LEU A 324 5.89 -5.97 -9.16
CA LEU A 324 5.31 -7.26 -9.39
C LEU A 324 4.08 -7.41 -8.50
N GLY A 325 2.91 -7.23 -9.10
CA GLY A 325 1.66 -7.69 -8.51
C GLY A 325 1.74 -9.20 -8.42
N VAL A 326 1.57 -9.77 -7.23
CA VAL A 326 1.56 -11.21 -7.02
C VAL A 326 0.27 -11.57 -6.33
N ARG A 327 -0.43 -12.54 -6.90
CA ARG A 327 -1.70 -13.04 -6.37
C ARG A 327 -1.72 -14.56 -6.39
N ARG A 328 -2.60 -15.13 -5.57
CA ARG A 328 -2.92 -16.56 -5.65
C ARG A 328 -3.53 -16.85 -7.02
N THR A 329 -3.05 -17.91 -7.65
CA THR A 329 -3.42 -18.33 -9.01
C THR A 329 -4.92 -18.18 -9.27
N SER A 330 -5.27 -17.17 -10.08
CA SER A 330 -6.62 -16.92 -10.57
C SER A 330 -6.56 -16.70 -12.08
N LYS A 331 -7.63 -17.09 -12.79
CA LYS A 331 -7.70 -17.21 -14.26
C LYS A 331 -7.49 -15.92 -15.08
N LYS A 332 -7.20 -14.74 -14.48
CA LYS A 332 -6.97 -13.50 -15.26
C LYS A 332 -5.57 -13.48 -15.89
N GLN A 333 -5.41 -12.86 -17.06
CA GLN A 333 -4.11 -12.74 -17.74
C GLN A 333 -3.13 -11.83 -16.99
N ALA A 334 -1.82 -12.07 -17.15
CA ALA A 334 -0.76 -11.20 -16.65
C ALA A 334 -0.55 -10.02 -17.62
N HIS A 335 -0.34 -8.81 -17.09
CA HIS A 335 -0.20 -7.59 -17.90
C HIS A 335 1.15 -6.89 -17.64
N LEU A 336 1.90 -6.61 -18.71
CA LEU A 336 3.07 -5.73 -18.64
C LEU A 336 2.62 -4.27 -18.87
N TYR A 337 2.80 -3.40 -17.88
CA TYR A 337 2.47 -1.99 -17.98
C TYR A 337 3.69 -1.19 -18.45
N GLU A 338 3.83 -1.02 -19.76
CA GLU A 338 4.78 -0.08 -20.35
C GLU A 338 4.09 1.27 -20.63
N LYS A 339 4.44 2.32 -19.88
CA LYS A 339 4.18 3.68 -20.35
C LYS A 339 5.21 4.01 -21.43
N ARG A 340 4.79 4.00 -22.71
CA ARG A 340 5.58 4.64 -23.77
C ARG A 340 5.76 6.12 -23.37
N PRO A 341 6.99 6.66 -23.36
CA PRO A 341 7.18 8.08 -23.16
C PRO A 341 6.47 8.81 -24.31
N ILE A 342 5.55 9.71 -23.98
CA ILE A 342 4.99 10.66 -24.95
C ILE A 342 6.17 11.54 -25.38
N LYS A 343 6.81 11.19 -26.49
CA LYS A 343 7.62 12.15 -27.23
C LYS A 343 6.61 13.13 -27.84
N SER A 344 6.56 14.34 -27.30
CA SER A 344 5.97 15.46 -28.03
C SER A 344 6.84 15.71 -29.25
N ARG A 345 6.46 15.10 -30.37
CA ARG A 345 6.75 15.65 -31.70
C ARG A 345 5.52 15.41 -32.55
N ASN A 346 4.97 16.53 -33.02
CA ASN A 346 4.12 16.58 -34.19
C ASN A 346 4.68 15.64 -35.25
N GLU A 347 3.88 14.71 -35.74
CA GLU A 347 3.79 14.39 -37.17
C GLU A 347 2.66 13.37 -37.41
N HIS A 348 2.00 13.60 -38.54
CA HIS A 348 0.81 12.93 -39.03
C HIS A 348 1.04 11.48 -39.48
N ARG A 349 -0.09 10.75 -39.62
CA ARG A 349 -0.31 9.51 -40.41
C ARG A 349 0.21 8.21 -39.78
N ALA A 350 -0.39 7.04 -40.03
CA ALA A 350 -1.69 6.59 -40.50
C ALA A 350 -1.77 5.08 -40.14
N VAL A 351 -3.01 4.60 -39.99
CA VAL A 351 -3.53 3.23 -40.10
C VAL A 351 -2.60 2.20 -40.76
N PHE A 352 -2.51 0.97 -40.22
CA PHE A 352 -3.02 -0.28 -40.87
C PHE A 352 -2.76 -1.55 -40.03
N ASN A 353 -3.85 -2.31 -39.91
CA ASN A 353 -4.09 -3.73 -39.55
C ASN A 353 -3.60 -4.27 -38.21
#